data_AF-B4KRJ4-F1
#
_entry.id   AF-B4KRJ4-F1
#
_cell.length_a   1.000
_cell.length_b   1.000
_cell.length_c   1.000
_cell.angle_alpha   90.00
_cell.angle_beta   90.00
_cell.angle_gamma   90.00
#
_symmetry.space_group_name_H-M   'P 1'
#
loop_
_entity.id
_entity.type
_entity.pdbx_description
1 polymer ?
#
loop_
_entity_poly.entity_id
_entity_poly.type
_entity_poly.pdbx_seq_one_letter_code
_entity_poly.pdbx_strand_id
1 'polypeptide(L)'
;MGTANLEMPELISMSGRTNHLALPDVKRITDIRKFMSESKNTSIEKLTEFIAGQEQQCLDITNLLKEQVKLKMDALRQVKEDMLDLQRQLKAPDAAQRFTKGHKVLVKFCDETEMNEYEVPDALARYSLKMSGLYGEILALDSDVDYVGYLASIAKVNKEYVEDWYKRDKINKGKLAIVKPKAL
;
A
#
# COMPACT_ATOMS: atom_id res chain seq x y z
N MET A 1 32.83 -3.58 14.30
CA MET A 1 32.21 -3.58 12.96
C MET A 1 30.72 -3.78 13.16
N GLY A 2 29.92 -2.72 13.08
CA GLY A 2 28.46 -2.82 13.18
C GLY A 2 27.88 -2.57 11.80
N THR A 3 27.34 -3.62 11.19
CA THR A 3 26.51 -3.48 9.98
C THR A 3 25.23 -2.77 10.41
N ALA A 4 25.11 -1.48 10.09
CA ALA A 4 23.83 -0.80 10.14
C ALA A 4 22.90 -1.52 9.15
N ASN A 5 21.99 -2.35 9.68
CA ASN A 5 20.83 -2.77 8.93
C ASN A 5 20.11 -1.49 8.54
N LEU A 6 20.22 -1.11 7.26
CA LEU A 6 19.33 -0.13 6.66
C LEU A 6 17.93 -0.74 6.76
N GLU A 7 17.18 -0.36 7.79
CA GLU A 7 15.78 -0.70 7.94
C GLU A 7 15.08 -0.24 6.65
N MET A 8 14.73 -1.21 5.80
CA MET A 8 13.80 -0.95 4.71
C MET A 8 12.50 -0.49 5.38
N PRO A 9 11.91 0.65 4.97
CA PRO A 9 10.62 1.07 5.49
C PRO A 9 9.62 -0.07 5.28
N GLU A 10 9.12 -0.62 6.38
CA GLU A 10 8.13 -1.69 6.34
C GLU A 10 6.73 -1.08 6.33
N LEU A 11 5.83 -1.64 5.54
CA LEU A 11 4.43 -1.26 5.52
C LEU A 11 3.77 -1.64 6.86
N ILE A 12 2.96 -0.73 7.41
CA ILE A 12 2.33 -0.88 8.73
C ILE A 12 1.42 -2.12 8.74
N SER A 13 0.66 -2.34 7.66
CA SER A 13 -0.20 -3.51 7.47
C SER A 13 0.55 -4.84 7.42
N MET A 14 1.87 -4.80 7.20
CA MET A 14 2.72 -5.98 7.10
C MET A 14 3.58 -6.22 8.34
N SER A 15 3.58 -5.29 9.30
CA SER A 15 4.36 -5.41 10.53
C SER A 15 4.09 -6.75 11.23
N GLY A 16 5.16 -7.55 11.38
CA GLY A 16 5.10 -8.88 12.03
C GLY A 16 4.71 -10.05 11.11
N ARG A 17 4.56 -9.84 9.79
CA ARG A 17 4.38 -10.91 8.80
C ARG A 17 5.72 -11.26 8.14
N THR A 18 5.96 -12.54 7.84
CA THR A 18 7.23 -13.02 7.25
C THR A 18 7.41 -12.69 5.76
N ASN A 19 6.34 -12.22 5.09
CA ASN A 19 6.36 -11.91 3.67
C ASN A 19 6.30 -10.39 3.49
N HIS A 20 7.43 -9.71 3.48
CA HIS A 20 7.47 -8.27 3.28
C HIS A 20 7.33 -7.93 1.79
N LEU A 21 6.44 -6.99 1.45
CA LEU A 21 6.49 -6.35 0.14
C LEU A 21 7.76 -5.50 0.06
N ALA A 22 8.66 -5.81 -0.87
CA ALA A 22 9.86 -5.03 -1.10
C ALA A 22 9.50 -3.69 -1.74
N LEU A 23 9.57 -2.61 -0.97
CA LEU A 23 9.39 -1.25 -1.46
C LEU A 23 10.65 -0.79 -2.23
N PRO A 24 10.50 -0.07 -3.35
CA PRO A 24 11.65 0.53 -4.01
C PRO A 24 12.25 1.64 -3.13
N ASP A 25 13.59 1.71 -3.05
CA ASP A 25 14.30 2.81 -2.38
C ASP A 25 14.23 4.07 -3.27
N VAL A 26 13.14 4.83 -3.10
CA VAL A 26 12.90 6.09 -3.81
C VAL A 26 13.22 7.26 -2.90
N LYS A 27 14.26 8.01 -3.24
CA LYS A 27 14.66 9.25 -2.56
C LYS A 27 14.71 10.40 -3.56
N ARG A 28 14.37 11.60 -3.11
CA ARG A 28 14.42 12.80 -3.95
C ARG A 28 15.86 13.06 -4.39
N ILE A 29 16.06 13.26 -5.69
CA ILE A 29 17.36 13.66 -6.24
C ILE A 29 17.58 15.14 -5.90
N THR A 30 18.54 15.42 -5.03
CA THR A 30 18.96 16.79 -4.68
C THR A 30 20.10 17.29 -5.56
N ASP A 31 20.98 16.39 -6.00
CA ASP A 31 22.09 16.68 -6.90
C ASP A 31 22.17 15.59 -7.99
N ILE A 32 21.86 15.99 -9.22
CA ILE A 32 21.85 15.07 -10.36
C ILE A 32 23.23 14.57 -10.75
N ARG A 33 24.30 15.36 -10.53
CA ARG A 33 25.66 14.93 -10.88
C ARG A 33 26.12 13.83 -9.94
N LYS A 34 25.85 14.00 -8.64
CA LYS A 34 26.08 12.99 -7.62
C LYS A 34 25.25 11.74 -7.91
N PHE A 35 23.96 11.90 -8.16
CA PHE A 35 23.08 10.79 -8.49
C PHE A 35 23.54 10.00 -9.73
N MET A 36 23.94 10.66 -10.82
CA MET A 36 24.48 9.99 -11.99
C MET A 36 25.80 9.26 -11.70
N SER A 37 26.69 9.85 -10.88
CA SER A 37 27.96 9.22 -10.52
C SER A 37 27.82 8.00 -9.60
N GLU A 38 26.78 7.98 -8.76
CA GLU A 38 26.44 6.87 -7.88
C GLU A 38 25.59 5.81 -8.59
N SER A 39 24.83 6.23 -9.61
CA SER A 39 24.09 5.29 -10.44
C SER A 39 25.07 4.47 -11.29
N LYS A 40 24.97 3.15 -11.25
CA LYS A 40 25.68 2.26 -12.19
C LYS A 40 25.23 2.45 -13.65
N ASN A 41 24.22 3.29 -13.89
CA ASN A 41 23.62 3.57 -15.18
C ASN A 41 24.39 4.71 -15.87
N THR A 42 25.23 4.33 -16.82
CA THR A 42 26.12 5.26 -17.54
C THR A 42 25.44 6.05 -18.65
N SER A 43 24.18 5.74 -19.00
CA SER A 43 23.40 6.51 -19.98
C SER A 43 22.13 7.08 -19.35
N ILE A 44 21.73 8.25 -19.84
CA ILE A 44 20.52 8.94 -19.39
C ILE A 44 19.27 8.09 -19.68
N GLU A 45 19.25 7.35 -20.80
CA GLU A 45 18.13 6.49 -21.17
C GLU A 45 17.93 5.40 -20.11
N LYS A 46 19.01 4.73 -19.69
CA LYS A 46 18.98 3.72 -18.62
C LYS A 46 18.59 4.31 -17.27
N LEU A 47 18.97 5.56 -17.00
CA LEU A 47 18.61 6.25 -15.76
C LEU A 47 17.11 6.58 -15.72
N THR A 48 16.57 7.09 -16.82
CA THR A 48 15.14 7.38 -16.95
C THR A 48 14.31 6.08 -16.92
N GLU A 49 14.77 5.01 -17.57
CA GLU A 49 14.15 3.68 -17.50
C GLU A 49 14.16 3.12 -16.07
N PHE A 50 15.27 3.27 -15.34
CA PHE A 50 15.36 2.85 -13.94
C PHE A 50 14.36 3.58 -13.06
N ILE A 51 14.29 4.92 -13.17
CA ILE A 51 13.33 5.72 -12.38
C ILE A 51 11.88 5.39 -12.78
N ALA A 52 11.61 5.19 -14.07
CA ALA A 52 10.30 4.75 -14.54
C ALA A 52 9.93 3.36 -14.00
N GLY A 53 10.90 2.46 -13.87
CA GLY A 53 10.71 1.16 -13.22
C GLY A 53 10.34 1.30 -11.74
N GLN A 54 10.98 2.21 -11.01
CA GLN A 54 10.63 2.51 -9.60
C GLN A 54 9.22 3.12 -9.49
N GLU A 55 8.88 4.06 -10.38
CA GLU A 55 7.53 4.64 -10.45
C GLU A 55 6.48 3.55 -10.69
N GLN A 56 6.70 2.69 -11.68
CA GLN A 56 5.78 1.60 -12.00
C GLN A 56 5.65 0.61 -10.84
N GLN A 57 6.76 0.24 -10.19
CA GLN A 57 6.73 -0.62 -9.02
C GLN A 57 5.89 -0.01 -7.88
N CYS A 58 6.02 1.30 -7.60
CA CYS A 58 5.17 1.97 -6.62
C CYS A 58 3.69 1.93 -7.03
N LEU A 59 3.37 2.13 -8.32
CA LEU A 59 1.99 2.07 -8.81
C LEU A 59 1.39 0.68 -8.67
N ASP A 60 2.14 -0.37 -9.01
CA ASP A 60 1.70 -1.76 -8.90
C ASP A 60 1.42 -2.12 -7.43
N ILE A 61 2.31 -1.71 -6.52
CA ILE A 61 2.12 -1.90 -5.08
C ILE A 61 0.89 -1.14 -4.59
N THR A 62 0.72 0.11 -5.03
CA THR A 62 -0.45 0.93 -4.68
C THR A 62 -1.75 0.25 -5.10
N ASN A 63 -1.80 -0.33 -6.31
CA ASN A 63 -2.97 -1.04 -6.80
C ASN A 63 -3.26 -2.28 -5.95
N LEU A 64 -2.24 -3.07 -5.63
CA LEU A 64 -2.38 -4.25 -4.77
C LEU A 64 -2.88 -3.87 -3.37
N LEU A 65 -2.38 -2.79 -2.78
CA LEU A 65 -2.84 -2.31 -1.47
C LEU A 65 -4.31 -1.83 -1.54
N LYS A 66 -4.70 -1.12 -2.60
CA LYS A 66 -6.10 -0.72 -2.82
C LYS A 66 -7.05 -1.91 -3.00
N GLU A 67 -6.61 -2.96 -3.68
CA GLU A 67 -7.37 -4.21 -3.78
C GLU A 67 -7.55 -4.85 -2.39
N GLN A 68 -6.51 -4.87 -1.55
CA GLN A 68 -6.62 -5.34 -0.18
C GLN A 68 -7.56 -4.49 0.67
N VAL A 69 -7.51 -3.15 0.55
CA VAL A 69 -8.47 -2.25 1.22
C VAL A 69 -9.90 -2.63 0.82
N LYS A 70 -10.16 -2.81 -0.47
CA LYS A 70 -11.48 -3.19 -0.97
C LYS A 70 -11.96 -4.51 -0.38
N LEU A 71 -11.12 -5.54 -0.36
CA LEU A 71 -11.45 -6.84 0.24
C LEU A 71 -11.82 -6.70 1.73
N LYS A 72 -11.05 -5.89 2.48
CA LYS A 72 -11.32 -5.65 3.90
C LYS A 72 -12.59 -4.83 4.13
N MET A 73 -12.89 -3.85 3.27
CA MET A 73 -14.15 -3.12 3.30
C MET A 73 -15.35 -4.00 2.99
N ASP A 74 -15.23 -4.93 2.02
CA ASP A 74 -16.30 -5.86 1.68
C ASP A 74 -16.55 -6.86 2.83
N ALA A 75 -15.49 -7.36 3.48
CA ALA A 75 -15.61 -8.16 4.70
C ALA A 75 -16.31 -7.38 5.82
N LEU A 76 -15.91 -6.12 6.07
CA LEU A 76 -16.53 -5.28 7.09
C LEU A 76 -18.01 -5.03 6.81
N ARG A 77 -18.38 -4.82 5.53
CA ARG A 77 -19.79 -4.66 5.12
C ARG A 77 -20.59 -5.93 5.43
N GLN A 78 -20.04 -7.10 5.15
CA GLN A 78 -20.71 -8.36 5.47
C GLN A 78 -20.91 -8.51 6.99
N VAL A 79 -19.88 -8.25 7.80
CA VAL A 79 -19.97 -8.36 9.27
C VAL A 79 -21.06 -7.42 9.82
N LYS A 80 -21.23 -6.25 9.20
CA LYS A 80 -22.31 -5.31 9.54
C LYS A 80 -23.69 -5.86 9.18
N GLU A 81 -23.86 -6.44 8.00
CA GLU A 81 -25.15 -7.05 7.60
C GLU A 81 -25.51 -8.22 8.51
N ASP A 82 -24.56 -9.10 8.82
CA ASP A 82 -24.77 -10.21 9.77
C ASP A 82 -25.23 -9.72 11.14
N MET A 83 -24.63 -8.62 11.64
CA MET A 83 -25.01 -8.03 12.91
C MET A 83 -26.42 -7.42 12.87
N LEU A 84 -26.80 -6.79 11.75
CA LEU A 84 -28.15 -6.27 11.54
C LEU A 84 -29.17 -7.40 11.43
N ASP A 85 -28.82 -8.51 10.80
CA ASP A 85 -29.66 -9.70 10.72
C ASP A 85 -29.85 -10.36 12.07
N LEU A 86 -28.79 -10.46 12.88
CA LEU A 86 -28.91 -10.89 14.27
C LEU A 86 -29.83 -9.94 15.06
N GLN A 87 -29.71 -8.63 14.87
CA GLN A 87 -30.60 -7.66 15.51
C GLN A 87 -32.06 -7.85 15.10
N ARG A 88 -32.34 -8.12 13.81
CA ARG A 88 -33.70 -8.43 13.31
C ARG A 88 -34.23 -9.71 13.95
N GLN A 89 -33.39 -10.75 14.03
CA GLN A 89 -33.71 -12.01 14.66
C GLN A 89 -34.04 -11.87 16.15
N LEU A 90 -33.35 -11.00 16.87
CA LEU A 90 -33.60 -10.72 18.29
C LEU A 90 -34.87 -9.90 18.54
N LYS A 91 -35.33 -9.14 17.55
CA LYS A 91 -36.59 -8.39 17.59
C LYS A 91 -37.80 -9.22 17.14
N ALA A 92 -37.59 -10.45 16.68
CA ALA A 92 -38.67 -11.31 16.23
C ALA A 92 -39.57 -11.73 17.42
N PRO A 93 -40.89 -11.90 17.22
CA PRO A 93 -41.83 -12.23 18.30
C PRO A 93 -41.51 -13.55 19.04
N ASP A 94 -40.86 -14.50 18.35
CA ASP A 94 -40.45 -15.79 18.86
C ASP A 94 -39.04 -15.80 19.49
N ALA A 95 -38.30 -14.68 19.41
CA ALA A 95 -36.88 -14.61 19.77
C ALA A 95 -36.62 -15.06 21.21
N ALA A 96 -37.44 -14.58 22.16
CA ALA A 96 -37.30 -14.92 23.57
C ALA A 96 -37.38 -16.44 23.77
N GLN A 97 -38.32 -17.12 23.10
CA GLN A 97 -38.50 -18.56 23.20
C GLN A 97 -37.44 -19.33 22.40
N ARG A 98 -37.00 -18.81 21.26
CA ARG A 98 -36.00 -19.45 20.39
C ARG A 98 -34.63 -19.52 21.06
N PHE A 99 -34.15 -18.38 21.58
CA PHE A 99 -32.82 -18.29 22.18
C PHE A 99 -32.76 -18.85 23.61
N THR A 100 -33.85 -18.82 24.41
CA THR A 100 -33.87 -19.53 25.71
C THR A 100 -33.93 -21.06 25.57
N LYS A 101 -34.39 -21.58 24.43
CA LYS A 101 -34.38 -23.03 24.13
C LYS A 101 -33.03 -23.53 23.58
N GLY A 102 -31.99 -22.71 23.61
CA GLY A 102 -30.63 -23.10 23.22
C GLY A 102 -30.34 -23.02 21.72
N HIS A 103 -31.12 -22.26 20.93
CA HIS A 103 -30.67 -21.93 19.58
C HIS A 103 -29.45 -21.02 19.64
N LYS A 104 -28.37 -21.44 18.99
CA LYS A 104 -27.14 -20.66 18.86
C LYS A 104 -27.11 -19.87 17.56
N VAL A 105 -26.32 -18.81 17.57
CA VAL A 105 -26.01 -17.99 16.40
C VAL A 105 -24.81 -18.61 15.70
N LEU A 106 -24.99 -18.95 14.43
CA LEU A 106 -23.90 -19.37 13.56
C LEU A 106 -23.11 -18.13 13.12
N VAL A 107 -21.86 -18.02 13.57
CA VAL A 107 -20.96 -16.94 13.18
C VAL A 107 -19.96 -17.50 12.16
N LYS A 108 -19.91 -16.86 10.99
CA LYS A 108 -18.94 -17.15 9.94
C LYS A 108 -18.49 -15.85 9.31
N PHE A 109 -17.18 -15.60 9.32
CA PHE A 109 -16.59 -14.47 8.61
C PHE A 109 -16.11 -14.92 7.24
N CYS A 110 -16.32 -14.11 6.21
CA CYS A 110 -15.97 -14.46 4.83
C CYS A 110 -14.46 -14.63 4.60
N ASP A 111 -13.63 -14.03 5.45
CA ASP A 111 -12.17 -14.09 5.42
C ASP A 111 -11.60 -15.17 6.36
N GLU A 112 -12.46 -15.95 7.01
CA GLU A 112 -12.08 -17.07 7.89
C GLU A 112 -12.64 -18.39 7.36
N THR A 113 -11.90 -19.48 7.60
CA THR A 113 -12.34 -20.83 7.22
C THR A 113 -13.24 -21.47 8.26
N GLU A 114 -13.17 -20.99 9.51
CA GLU A 114 -13.91 -21.54 10.62
C GLU A 114 -15.33 -20.98 10.71
N MET A 115 -16.26 -21.86 11.07
CA MET A 115 -17.65 -21.52 11.34
C MET A 115 -17.97 -22.08 12.72
N ASN A 116 -18.47 -21.22 13.60
CA ASN A 116 -18.66 -21.55 15.01
C ASN A 116 -20.04 -21.09 15.49
N GLU A 117 -20.63 -21.86 16.39
CA GLU A 117 -21.91 -21.56 17.01
C GLU A 117 -21.72 -20.93 18.39
N TYR A 118 -22.36 -19.79 18.61
CA TYR A 118 -22.23 -19.01 19.84
C TYR A 118 -23.58 -18.66 20.44
N GLU A 119 -23.61 -18.47 21.76
CA GLU A 119 -24.72 -17.78 22.41
C GLU A 119 -24.77 -16.32 21.92
N VAL A 120 -25.95 -15.70 21.99
CA VAL A 120 -26.17 -14.33 21.48
C VAL A 120 -25.14 -13.31 22.02
N PRO A 121 -24.82 -13.25 23.32
CA PRO A 121 -23.84 -12.29 23.83
C PRO A 121 -22.43 -12.52 23.26
N ASP A 122 -22.03 -13.78 23.13
CA ASP A 122 -20.71 -14.15 22.60
C ASP A 122 -20.61 -13.87 21.11
N ALA A 123 -21.68 -14.13 20.35
CA ALA A 123 -21.77 -13.79 18.93
C ALA A 123 -21.60 -12.28 18.70
N LEU A 124 -22.30 -11.45 19.49
CA LEU A 124 -22.17 -9.99 19.44
C LEU A 124 -20.75 -9.52 19.77
N ALA A 125 -20.12 -10.13 20.79
CA ALA A 125 -18.73 -9.83 21.14
C ALA A 125 -17.77 -10.19 20.00
N ARG A 126 -17.97 -11.33 19.33
CA ARG A 126 -17.18 -11.76 18.16
C ARG A 126 -17.34 -10.80 16.98
N TYR A 127 -18.57 -10.42 16.64
CA TYR A 127 -18.83 -9.42 15.60
C TYR A 127 -18.15 -8.09 15.90
N SER A 128 -18.26 -7.60 17.14
CA SER A 128 -17.62 -6.35 17.57
C SER A 128 -16.09 -6.40 17.47
N LEU A 129 -15.48 -7.50 17.96
CA LEU A 129 -14.03 -7.71 17.86
C LEU A 129 -13.58 -7.76 16.39
N LYS A 130 -14.32 -8.50 15.54
CA LYS A 130 -14.02 -8.61 14.12
C LYS A 130 -14.11 -7.26 13.40
N MET A 131 -15.17 -6.48 13.65
CA MET A 131 -15.29 -5.12 13.10
C MET A 131 -14.11 -4.26 13.53
N SER A 132 -13.78 -4.23 14.82
CA SER A 132 -12.66 -3.43 15.32
C SER A 132 -11.32 -3.81 14.68
N GLY A 133 -11.07 -5.12 14.51
CA GLY A 133 -9.88 -5.62 13.82
C GLY A 133 -9.83 -5.18 12.37
N LEU A 134 -10.94 -5.38 11.63
CA LEU A 134 -11.05 -4.95 10.23
C LEU A 134 -10.87 -3.44 10.06
N TYR A 135 -11.44 -2.62 10.95
CA TYR A 135 -11.23 -1.17 10.93
C TYR A 135 -9.76 -0.80 11.11
N GLY A 136 -9.06 -1.43 12.08
CA GLY A 136 -7.64 -1.21 12.28
C GLY A 136 -6.79 -1.59 11.06
N GLU A 137 -7.08 -2.74 10.45
CA GLU A 137 -6.41 -3.19 9.23
C GLU A 137 -6.65 -2.26 8.04
N ILE A 138 -7.87 -1.76 7.86
CA ILE A 138 -8.20 -0.79 6.80
C ILE A 138 -7.40 0.50 6.98
N LEU A 139 -7.34 1.04 8.20
CA LEU A 139 -6.59 2.27 8.47
C LEU A 139 -5.08 2.10 8.24
N ALA A 140 -4.53 0.95 8.61
CA ALA A 140 -3.13 0.63 8.33
C ALA A 140 -2.86 0.54 6.82
N LEU A 141 -3.72 -0.16 6.08
CA LEU A 141 -3.61 -0.27 4.62
C LEU A 141 -3.77 1.09 3.92
N ASP A 142 -4.67 1.96 4.38
CA ASP A 142 -4.86 3.30 3.81
C ASP A 142 -3.63 4.17 4.02
N SER A 143 -3.02 4.10 5.21
CA SER A 143 -1.75 4.76 5.51
C SER A 143 -0.60 4.25 4.61
N ASP A 144 -0.57 2.94 4.34
CA ASP A 144 0.40 2.32 3.44
C ASP A 144 0.19 2.76 1.98
N VAL A 145 -1.07 2.88 1.53
CA VAL A 145 -1.42 3.42 0.20
C VAL A 145 -0.89 4.84 0.04
N ASP A 146 -1.09 5.70 1.05
CA ASP A 146 -0.61 7.07 1.04
C ASP A 146 0.92 7.13 1.00
N TYR A 147 1.60 6.30 1.77
CA TYR A 147 3.06 6.25 1.79
C TYR A 147 3.64 5.81 0.43
N VAL A 148 3.12 4.75 -0.17
CA VAL A 148 3.59 4.28 -1.48
C VAL A 148 3.23 5.29 -2.59
N GLY A 149 2.07 5.95 -2.49
CA GLY A 149 1.69 7.06 -3.36
C GLY A 149 2.65 8.26 -3.28
N TYR A 150 3.15 8.55 -2.08
CA TYR A 150 4.22 9.53 -1.88
C TYR A 150 5.52 9.12 -2.57
N LEU A 151 5.94 7.85 -2.46
CA LEU A 151 7.12 7.35 -3.18
C LEU A 151 6.96 7.42 -4.70
N ALA A 152 5.79 7.05 -5.23
CA ALA A 152 5.47 7.20 -6.65
C ALA A 152 5.61 8.66 -7.11
N SER A 153 5.11 9.60 -6.31
CA SER A 153 5.20 11.03 -6.59
C SER A 153 6.64 11.52 -6.60
N ILE A 154 7.50 11.04 -5.69
CA ILE A 154 8.93 11.35 -5.72
C ILE A 154 9.58 10.78 -6.98
N ALA A 155 9.29 9.53 -7.34
CA ALA A 155 9.86 8.90 -8.54
C ALA A 155 9.51 9.71 -9.80
N LYS A 156 8.26 10.16 -9.91
CA LYS A 156 7.81 11.04 -10.99
C LYS A 156 8.58 12.36 -11.03
N VAL A 157 8.71 13.05 -9.89
CA VAL A 157 9.48 14.31 -9.80
C VAL A 157 10.95 14.09 -10.19
N ASN A 158 11.54 12.97 -9.77
CA ASN A 158 12.91 12.61 -10.12
C ASN A 158 13.07 12.41 -11.64
N LYS A 159 12.10 11.73 -12.28
CA LYS A 159 12.09 11.51 -13.73
C LYS A 159 12.04 12.84 -14.48
N GLU A 160 11.10 13.71 -14.11
CA GLU A 160 10.96 15.04 -14.70
C GLU A 160 12.25 15.86 -14.53
N TYR A 161 12.85 15.82 -13.34
CA TYR A 161 14.11 16.52 -13.07
C TYR A 161 15.27 16.03 -13.93
N VAL A 162 15.40 14.71 -14.11
CA VAL A 162 16.44 14.09 -14.94
C VAL A 162 16.25 14.45 -16.43
N GLU A 163 15.02 14.36 -16.93
CA GLU A 163 14.69 14.72 -18.31
C GLU A 163 14.97 16.20 -18.60
N ASP A 164 14.57 17.10 -17.69
CA ASP A 164 14.77 18.54 -17.84
C ASP A 164 16.23 18.93 -17.79
N TRP A 165 17.00 18.31 -16.89
CA TRP A 165 18.44 18.52 -16.84
C TRP A 165 19.12 18.07 -18.15
N TYR A 166 18.73 16.91 -18.68
CA TYR A 166 19.30 16.40 -19.93
C TYR A 166 18.97 17.30 -21.13
N LYS A 167 17.72 17.79 -21.22
CA LYS A 167 17.33 18.79 -22.24
C LYS A 167 18.20 20.05 -22.15
N ARG A 168 18.43 20.57 -20.95
CA ARG A 168 19.28 21.75 -20.73
C ARG A 168 20.75 21.49 -21.07
N ASP A 169 21.28 20.33 -20.70
CA ASP A 169 22.66 19.94 -21.01
C ASP A 169 22.89 19.81 -22.51
N LYS A 170 21.95 19.19 -23.25
CA LYS A 170 21.98 19.13 -24.73
C LYS A 170 21.99 20.52 -25.36
N ILE A 171 21.14 21.43 -24.89
CA ILE A 171 21.09 22.81 -25.40
C ILE A 171 22.41 23.55 -25.13
N ASN A 172 22.97 23.42 -23.92
CA ASN A 172 24.21 24.09 -23.54
C ASN A 172 25.42 23.54 -24.29
N LYS A 173 25.51 22.22 -24.48
CA LYS A 173 26.55 21.59 -25.32
C LYS A 173 26.42 21.99 -26.79
N GLY A 174 25.19 22.08 -27.31
CA GLY A 174 24.93 22.57 -28.67
C GLY A 174 25.38 24.02 -28.86
N LYS A 175 25.12 24.91 -27.88
CA LYS A 175 25.60 26.30 -27.91
C LYS A 175 27.13 26.41 -27.85
N LEU A 176 27.80 25.60 -27.03
CA LEU A 176 29.26 25.57 -26.95
C LEU A 176 29.92 25.01 -28.23
N ALA A 177 29.26 24.09 -28.93
CA ALA A 177 29.74 23.56 -30.20
C ALA A 177 29.68 24.60 -31.34
N ILE A 178 28.70 25.51 -31.30
CA ILE A 178 28.58 26.61 -32.27
C ILE A 178 29.64 27.70 -32.02
N VAL A 179 30.12 27.85 -30.78
CA VAL A 179 31.10 28.89 -30.38
C VAL A 179 32.55 28.45 -30.58
N LYS A 180 32.83 27.18 -30.90
CA LYS A 180 34.17 26.75 -31.36
C LYS A 180 34.24 26.87 -32.90
N PRO A 181 34.74 27.97 -33.48
CA PRO A 181 35.07 27.96 -34.89
C PRO A 181 36.15 26.91 -35.15
N LYS A 182 36.04 26.23 -36.30
CA LYS A 182 37.11 25.38 -36.85
C LYS A 182 38.41 26.19 -36.82
N ALA A 183 39.33 25.81 -35.94
CA ALA A 183 40.72 26.18 -36.11
C ALA A 183 41.20 25.45 -37.38
N LEU A 184 41.54 26.24 -38.39
CA LEU A 184 42.21 25.84 -39.63
C LEU A 184 43.59 25.24 -39.31
#